data_AF-A0A7K2NRI9-F1
#
_entry.id   AF-A0A7K2NRI9-F1
#
_cell.length_a   1.000
_cell.length_b   1.000
_cell.length_c   1.000
_cell.angle_alpha   90.00
_cell.angle_beta   90.00
_cell.angle_gamma   90.00
#
_symmetry.space_group_name_H-M   'P 1'
#
loop_
_entity.id
_entity.type
_entity.pdbx_description
1 polymer ?
#
loop_
_entity_poly.entity_id
_entity_poly.type
_entity_poly.pdbx_seq_one_letter_code
_entity_poly.pdbx_strand_id
1 'polypeptide(L)'
;MSTIHWTETNTPRSARWHSESSAPPPSRVVGADDRMKADAAHRLACEGTALLWQGDFHNARQLLHAMGRRIDRKPPRPGDGPADSFHLHRRARSHRARVLGRLLVLLEDDYRLHLRRAPDVRQACTEAYGPPSGPTVVSLTELLGVIGAHQWRTKGVEVPALDARIHPHYGVFSPVRGEYVDLVAHAPLPAPAARRAGGRTAFDLGTGTGVLAAVLARRGI
;
A
#
# COMPACT_ATOMS: atom_id res chain seq x y z
N MET A 1 20.52 1.00 9.02
CA MET A 1 19.66 1.17 7.82
C MET A 1 20.22 0.30 6.70
N SER A 2 19.37 -0.41 5.97
CA SER A 2 19.82 -1.26 4.86
C SER A 2 20.01 -0.45 3.59
N THR A 3 20.99 -0.82 2.78
CA THR A 3 21.33 -0.19 1.50
C THR A 3 21.25 -1.25 0.41
N ILE A 4 20.82 -0.86 -0.79
CA ILE A 4 20.92 -1.71 -1.98
C ILE A 4 21.93 -1.14 -2.95
N HIS A 5 22.52 -2.02 -3.76
CA HIS A 5 23.55 -1.70 -4.73
C HIS A 5 23.12 -2.14 -6.12
N TRP A 6 23.44 -1.33 -7.13
CA TRP A 6 23.24 -1.67 -8.53
C TRP A 6 24.34 -1.03 -9.39
N THR A 7 24.42 -1.46 -10.65
CA THR A 7 25.31 -0.86 -11.63
C THR A 7 24.49 -0.06 -12.64
N GLU A 8 24.82 1.21 -12.80
CA GLU A 8 24.23 2.12 -13.79
C GLU A 8 25.30 2.49 -14.81
N THR A 9 25.17 2.05 -16.06
CA THR A 9 26.14 2.35 -17.14
C THR A 9 27.59 2.12 -16.69
N ASN A 10 27.89 0.94 -16.14
CA ASN A 10 29.19 0.55 -15.56
C ASN A 10 29.65 1.33 -14.32
N THR A 11 28.80 2.19 -13.75
CA THR A 11 29.08 2.92 -12.50
C THR A 11 28.35 2.25 -11.34
N PRO A 12 29.07 1.81 -10.28
CA PRO A 12 28.44 1.33 -9.06
C PRO A 12 27.65 2.45 -8.39
N ARG A 13 26.41 2.16 -8.01
CA ARG A 13 25.50 3.06 -7.29
C ARG A 13 24.92 2.35 -6.08
N SER A 14 24.51 3.14 -5.10
CA SER A 14 23.81 2.64 -3.93
C SER A 14 22.85 3.69 -3.39
N ALA A 15 21.81 3.22 -2.69
CA ALA A 15 20.83 4.08 -2.03
C ALA A 15 20.18 3.33 -0.87
N ARG A 16 19.60 4.07 0.05
CA ARG A 16 18.89 3.52 1.20
C ARG A 16 17.73 2.65 0.70
N TRP A 17 17.59 1.45 1.25
CA TRP A 17 16.37 0.65 1.08
C TRP A 17 15.32 1.07 2.09
N HIS A 18 14.11 1.34 1.60
CA HIS A 18 12.96 1.59 2.44
C HIS A 18 11.83 0.60 2.10
N SER A 19 11.21 0.05 3.14
CA SER A 19 10.04 -0.81 3.03
C SER A 19 9.20 -0.71 4.30
N GLU A 20 7.98 -0.20 4.15
CA GLU A 20 7.00 -0.13 5.24
C GLU A 20 6.57 -1.53 5.71
N SER A 21 6.53 -2.50 4.79
CA SER A 21 6.25 -3.90 5.13
C SER A 21 7.44 -4.63 5.77
N SER A 22 8.53 -3.93 6.10
CA SER A 22 9.77 -4.51 6.62
C SER A 22 10.34 -5.61 5.71
N ALA A 23 10.15 -5.48 4.39
CA ALA A 23 10.69 -6.45 3.45
C ALA A 23 12.23 -6.32 3.43
N PRO A 24 12.98 -7.44 3.38
CA PRO A 24 14.43 -7.37 3.32
C PRO A 24 14.90 -6.74 2.00
N PRO A 25 16.07 -6.07 1.99
CA PRO A 25 16.64 -5.53 0.76
C PRO A 25 16.85 -6.65 -0.27
N PRO A 26 16.54 -6.43 -1.56
CA PRO A 26 16.87 -7.40 -2.61
C PRO A 26 18.37 -7.65 -2.68
N SER A 27 18.76 -8.92 -2.85
CA SER A 27 20.16 -9.31 -3.03
C SER A 27 20.71 -8.97 -4.42
N ARG A 28 19.84 -8.86 -5.42
CA ARG A 28 20.20 -8.52 -6.80
C ARG A 28 19.27 -7.45 -7.35
N VAL A 29 19.86 -6.40 -7.91
CA VAL A 29 19.16 -5.29 -8.54
C VAL A 29 19.73 -5.09 -9.94
N VAL A 30 18.87 -4.92 -10.94
CA VAL A 30 19.26 -4.59 -12.31
C VAL A 30 18.49 -3.36 -12.80
N GLY A 31 19.10 -2.55 -13.65
CA GLY A 31 18.42 -1.44 -14.32
C GLY A 31 17.34 -1.95 -15.28
N ALA A 32 16.23 -1.25 -15.35
CA ALA A 32 15.11 -1.54 -16.23
C ALA A 32 14.52 -0.26 -16.82
N ASP A 33 14.12 -0.29 -18.09
CA ASP A 33 13.58 0.86 -18.80
C ASP A 33 12.39 0.48 -19.70
N ASP A 34 11.94 1.42 -20.52
CA ASP A 34 10.80 1.28 -21.45
C ASP A 34 10.96 0.12 -22.45
N ARG A 35 12.15 -0.46 -22.62
CA ARG A 35 12.41 -1.61 -23.52
C ARG A 35 12.14 -2.96 -22.84
N MET A 36 11.96 -2.98 -21.52
CA MET A 36 11.74 -4.20 -20.76
C MET A 36 10.37 -4.82 -21.07
N LYS A 37 10.37 -6.04 -21.61
CA LYS A 37 9.14 -6.82 -21.83
C LYS A 37 8.58 -7.36 -20.52
N ALA A 38 7.25 -7.34 -20.39
CA ALA A 38 6.57 -7.77 -19.16
C ALA A 38 6.81 -9.25 -18.79
N ASP A 39 6.98 -10.16 -19.76
CA ASP A 39 7.34 -11.56 -19.47
C ASP A 39 8.73 -11.69 -18.87
N ALA A 40 9.70 -10.92 -19.37
CA ALA A 40 11.07 -10.90 -18.85
C ALA A 40 11.10 -10.29 -17.44
N ALA A 41 10.42 -9.17 -17.23
CA ALA A 41 10.30 -8.52 -15.92
C ALA A 41 9.66 -9.46 -14.88
N HIS A 42 8.54 -10.10 -15.24
CA HIS A 42 7.86 -11.06 -14.37
C HIS A 42 8.76 -12.25 -14.00
N ARG A 43 9.48 -12.83 -14.97
CA ARG A 43 10.42 -13.93 -14.73
C ARG A 43 11.54 -13.53 -13.78
N LEU A 44 12.21 -12.41 -14.03
CA LEU A 44 13.28 -11.88 -13.18
C LEU A 44 12.79 -11.63 -11.74
N ALA A 45 11.61 -11.03 -11.59
CA ALA A 45 11.02 -10.76 -10.29
C ALA A 45 10.65 -12.06 -9.53
N CYS A 46 10.15 -13.08 -10.23
CA CYS A 46 9.89 -14.40 -9.65
C CYS A 46 11.17 -15.07 -9.13
N GLU A 47 12.27 -14.97 -9.88
CA GLU A 47 13.62 -15.42 -9.53
C GLU A 47 14.26 -14.59 -8.40
N GLY A 48 13.62 -13.49 -7.99
CA GLY A 48 14.03 -12.65 -6.87
C GLY A 48 14.88 -11.44 -7.25
N THR A 49 15.11 -11.21 -8.55
CA THR A 49 15.83 -10.02 -9.05
C THR A 49 14.91 -8.80 -8.97
N ALA A 50 15.38 -7.73 -8.34
CA ALA A 50 14.72 -6.44 -8.35
C ALA A 50 15.07 -5.63 -9.62
N LEU A 51 14.09 -4.88 -10.11
CA LEU A 51 14.16 -4.08 -11.32
C LEU A 51 14.11 -2.61 -10.90
N LEU A 52 15.24 -1.91 -10.96
CA LEU A 52 15.27 -0.47 -10.73
C LEU A 52 14.82 0.25 -12.01
N TRP A 53 13.62 0.81 -11.98
CA TRP A 53 13.00 1.44 -13.14
C TRP A 53 13.55 2.84 -13.40
N GLN A 54 13.98 3.10 -14.64
CA GLN A 54 14.57 4.36 -15.11
C GLN A 54 13.87 4.91 -16.36
N GLY A 55 12.76 4.27 -16.78
CA GLY A 55 11.97 4.67 -17.94
C GLY A 55 10.89 5.71 -17.61
N ASP A 56 9.76 5.60 -18.29
CA ASP A 56 8.61 6.47 -18.06
C ASP A 56 7.71 5.98 -16.91
N PHE A 57 7.15 6.90 -16.13
CA PHE A 57 6.31 6.56 -14.98
C PHE A 57 5.01 5.82 -15.37
N HIS A 58 4.37 6.23 -16.47
CA HIS A 58 3.15 5.56 -16.95
C HIS A 58 3.47 4.15 -17.44
N ASN A 59 4.61 3.99 -18.12
CA ASN A 59 5.07 2.67 -18.55
C ASN A 59 5.43 1.78 -17.36
N ALA A 60 6.02 2.32 -16.29
CA ALA A 60 6.26 1.59 -15.04
C ALA A 60 4.95 1.02 -14.46
N ARG A 61 3.89 1.85 -14.41
CA ARG A 61 2.55 1.43 -13.94
C ARG A 61 1.94 0.36 -14.85
N GLN A 62 2.09 0.50 -16.17
CA GLN A 62 1.61 -0.50 -17.14
C GLN A 62 2.38 -1.81 -17.00
N LEU A 63 3.70 -1.77 -16.81
CA LEU A 63 4.53 -2.95 -16.57
C LEU A 63 4.10 -3.64 -15.28
N LEU A 64 3.90 -2.89 -14.18
CA LEU A 64 3.42 -3.41 -12.91
C LEU A 64 2.07 -4.12 -13.06
N HIS A 65 1.13 -3.49 -13.77
CA HIS A 65 -0.17 -4.09 -14.06
C HIS A 65 -0.05 -5.36 -14.93
N ALA A 66 0.82 -5.34 -15.94
CA ALA A 66 1.06 -6.48 -16.82
C ALA A 66 1.75 -7.66 -16.09
N MET A 67 2.62 -7.39 -15.13
CA MET A 67 3.17 -8.40 -14.21
C MET A 67 2.07 -8.95 -13.31
N GLY A 68 1.22 -8.09 -12.74
CA GLY A 68 0.09 -8.48 -11.90
C GLY A 68 -0.86 -9.45 -12.60
N ARG A 69 -1.27 -9.13 -13.84
CA ARG A 69 -2.11 -10.02 -14.65
C ARG A 69 -1.48 -11.39 -14.89
N ARG A 70 -0.15 -11.46 -15.04
CA ARG A 70 0.56 -12.74 -15.26
C ARG A 70 0.57 -13.62 -14.03
N ILE A 71 0.77 -13.03 -12.86
CA ILE A 71 0.69 -13.74 -11.57
C ILE A 71 -0.74 -14.28 -11.38
N ASP A 72 -1.76 -13.48 -11.73
CA ASP A 72 -3.17 -13.84 -11.53
C ASP A 72 -3.72 -14.88 -12.52
N ARG A 73 -2.98 -15.26 -13.57
CA ARG A 73 -3.43 -16.26 -14.55
C ARG A 73 -3.72 -17.63 -13.93
N LYS A 74 -3.08 -17.95 -12.81
CA LYS A 74 -3.26 -19.21 -12.09
C LYS A 74 -3.73 -18.89 -10.67
N PRO A 75 -5.05 -18.70 -10.45
CA PRO A 75 -5.56 -18.50 -9.11
C PRO A 75 -5.24 -19.72 -8.22
N PRO A 76 -5.02 -19.52 -6.91
CA PRO A 76 -4.84 -20.65 -6.00
C PRO A 76 -6.07 -21.55 -6.06
N ARG A 77 -5.83 -22.86 -6.18
CA ARG A 77 -6.90 -23.85 -6.10
C ARG A 77 -7.50 -23.84 -4.68
N PRO A 78 -8.79 -24.15 -4.53
CA PRO A 78 -9.36 -24.46 -3.22
C PRO A 78 -8.59 -25.62 -2.58
N GLY A 79 -8.38 -25.54 -1.26
CA GLY A 79 -7.85 -26.65 -0.47
C GLY A 79 -8.97 -27.60 -0.05
N ASP A 80 -8.63 -28.62 0.72
CA ASP A 80 -9.57 -29.66 1.17
C ASP A 80 -10.57 -29.17 2.23
N GLY A 81 -10.39 -27.93 2.73
CA GLY A 81 -11.32 -27.26 3.63
C GLY A 81 -11.08 -25.75 3.73
N PRO A 82 -11.84 -25.04 4.60
CA PRO A 82 -11.74 -23.59 4.76
C PRO A 82 -10.35 -23.12 5.24
N ALA A 83 -9.73 -23.85 6.18
CA ALA A 83 -8.41 -23.51 6.71
C ALA A 83 -7.32 -23.62 5.62
N ASP A 84 -7.31 -24.73 4.87
CA ASP A 84 -6.35 -24.93 3.78
C ASP A 84 -6.55 -23.95 2.65
N SER A 85 -7.80 -23.66 2.29
CA SER A 85 -8.14 -22.62 1.32
C SER A 85 -7.63 -21.25 1.75
N PHE A 86 -7.77 -20.90 3.03
CA PHE A 86 -7.22 -19.66 3.60
C PHE A 86 -5.70 -19.62 3.52
N HIS A 87 -5.01 -20.71 3.88
CA HIS A 87 -3.55 -20.80 3.80
C HIS A 87 -3.03 -20.66 2.35
N LEU A 88 -3.66 -21.33 1.40
CA LEU A 88 -3.33 -21.22 -0.03
C LEU A 88 -3.57 -19.80 -0.56
N HIS A 89 -4.68 -19.17 -0.17
CA HIS A 89 -4.98 -17.79 -0.51
C HIS A 89 -3.92 -16.82 0.04
N ARG A 90 -3.57 -16.96 1.32
CA ARG A 90 -2.54 -16.13 1.97
C ARG A 90 -1.17 -16.33 1.32
N ARG A 91 -0.79 -17.57 1.01
CA ARG A 91 0.46 -17.88 0.30
C ARG A 91 0.50 -17.21 -1.08
N ALA A 92 -0.59 -17.29 -1.85
CA ALA A 92 -0.69 -16.65 -3.16
C ALA A 92 -0.61 -15.12 -3.06
N ARG A 93 -1.30 -14.50 -2.09
CA ARG A 93 -1.23 -13.07 -1.79
C ARG A 93 0.19 -12.62 -1.43
N SER A 94 0.87 -13.34 -0.54
CA SER A 94 2.26 -13.05 -0.16
C SER A 94 3.23 -13.20 -1.34
N HIS A 95 3.06 -14.24 -2.17
CA HIS A 95 3.85 -14.41 -3.39
C HIS A 95 3.64 -13.25 -4.37
N ARG A 96 2.38 -12.86 -4.61
CA ARG A 96 2.03 -11.72 -5.46
C ARG A 96 2.70 -10.43 -4.96
N ALA A 97 2.56 -10.13 -3.66
CA ALA A 97 3.18 -8.96 -3.05
C ALA A 97 4.71 -8.98 -3.21
N ARG A 98 5.35 -10.13 -2.96
CA ARG A 98 6.79 -10.30 -3.12
C ARG A 98 7.25 -10.04 -4.56
N VAL A 99 6.55 -10.58 -5.57
CA VAL A 99 6.93 -10.41 -6.99
C VAL A 99 6.70 -8.98 -7.46
N LEU A 100 5.55 -8.38 -7.15
CA LEU A 100 5.25 -7.01 -7.58
C LEU A 100 6.11 -5.97 -6.86
N GLY A 101 6.49 -6.24 -5.61
CA GLY A 101 7.43 -5.41 -4.84
C GLY A 101 8.87 -5.42 -5.37
N ARG A 102 9.18 -6.20 -6.42
CA ARG A 102 10.49 -6.19 -7.09
C ARG A 102 10.62 -5.11 -8.16
N LEU A 103 9.55 -4.44 -8.57
CA LEU A 103 9.67 -3.24 -9.39
C LEU A 103 9.92 -2.04 -8.49
N LEU A 104 11.12 -1.48 -8.58
CA LEU A 104 11.63 -0.44 -7.70
C LEU A 104 11.77 0.89 -8.43
N VAL A 105 11.76 1.97 -7.66
CA VAL A 105 12.05 3.33 -8.12
C VAL A 105 12.98 4.03 -7.15
N LEU A 106 13.82 4.93 -7.67
CA LEU A 106 14.68 5.78 -6.87
C LEU A 106 13.97 7.12 -6.60
N LEU A 107 13.92 7.50 -5.32
CA LEU A 107 13.57 8.84 -4.88
C LEU A 107 14.88 9.57 -4.55
N GLU A 108 15.05 10.77 -5.09
CA GLU A 108 16.22 11.63 -4.86
C GLU A 108 16.22 12.21 -3.43
N ASP A 109 17.21 13.05 -3.12
CA ASP A 109 17.44 13.65 -1.81
C ASP A 109 16.25 14.41 -1.21
N ASP A 110 15.34 14.94 -2.04
CA ASP A 110 14.13 15.67 -1.65
C ASP A 110 12.84 14.85 -1.87
N TYR A 111 12.96 13.53 -2.07
CA TYR A 111 11.92 12.63 -2.57
C TYR A 111 11.44 12.88 -3.99
N ARG A 112 12.13 13.69 -4.80
CA ARG A 112 11.76 13.81 -6.22
C ARG A 112 11.90 12.47 -6.92
N LEU A 113 10.89 12.12 -7.72
CA LEU A 113 10.93 10.97 -8.61
C LEU A 113 11.41 11.42 -10.00
N HIS A 114 12.65 11.12 -10.35
CA HIS A 114 13.24 11.52 -11.65
C HIS A 114 12.83 10.56 -12.79
N LEU A 115 11.53 10.37 -13.01
CA LEU A 115 11.00 9.62 -14.15
C LEU A 115 10.18 10.54 -15.06
N ARG A 116 10.20 10.23 -16.36
CA ARG A 116 9.38 10.97 -17.34
C ARG A 116 7.89 10.82 -17.00
N ARG A 117 7.16 11.93 -17.03
CA ARG A 117 5.73 12.03 -16.67
C ARG A 117 5.40 11.55 -15.24
N ALA A 118 6.37 11.54 -14.34
CA ALA A 118 6.10 11.35 -12.92
C ALA A 118 5.31 12.54 -12.35
N PRO A 119 4.33 12.30 -11.46
CA PRO A 119 3.76 13.36 -10.64
C PRO A 119 4.80 13.86 -9.62
N ASP A 120 4.54 15.03 -9.04
CA ASP A 120 5.24 15.43 -7.82
C ASP A 120 4.78 14.54 -6.65
N VAL A 121 5.71 13.81 -6.05
CA VAL A 121 5.45 12.86 -4.96
C VAL A 121 6.00 13.33 -3.63
N ARG A 122 6.67 14.48 -3.58
CA ARG A 122 7.47 14.91 -2.41
C ARG A 122 6.62 15.05 -1.17
N GLN A 123 5.50 15.77 -1.26
CA GLN A 123 4.58 15.94 -0.14
C GLN A 123 4.02 14.59 0.34
N ALA A 124 3.60 13.73 -0.58
CA ALA A 124 3.07 12.41 -0.24
C ALA A 124 4.12 11.55 0.49
N CYS A 125 5.37 11.57 0.01
CA CYS A 125 6.49 10.89 0.65
C CYS A 125 6.82 11.51 2.01
N THR A 126 6.81 12.83 2.18
CA THR A 126 7.03 13.46 3.49
C THR A 126 5.96 13.09 4.50
N GLU A 127 4.69 13.06 4.09
CA GLU A 127 3.56 12.66 4.94
C GLU A 127 3.63 11.18 5.36
N ALA A 128 4.18 10.31 4.51
CA ALA A 128 4.28 8.87 4.76
C ALA A 128 5.57 8.46 5.48
N TYR A 129 6.71 9.01 5.07
CA TYR A 129 8.05 8.56 5.47
C TYR A 129 8.75 9.52 6.43
N GLY A 130 8.19 10.71 6.65
CA GLY A 130 8.84 11.80 7.39
C GLY A 130 9.78 12.64 6.52
N PRO A 131 10.61 13.52 7.12
CA PRO A 131 11.56 14.32 6.37
C PRO A 131 12.56 13.45 5.59
N PRO A 132 12.96 13.86 4.37
CA PRO A 132 13.91 13.08 3.59
C PRO A 132 15.28 13.01 4.26
N SER A 133 15.96 11.87 4.05
CA SER A 133 17.26 11.59 4.66
C SER A 133 18.27 11.10 3.61
N GLY A 134 18.19 11.61 2.38
CA GLY A 134 18.99 11.19 1.23
C GLY A 134 18.29 10.21 0.29
N PRO A 135 19.00 9.72 -0.76
CA PRO A 135 18.39 8.94 -1.83
C PRO A 135 17.86 7.61 -1.30
N THR A 136 16.62 7.32 -1.65
CA THR A 136 15.87 6.19 -1.10
C THR A 136 15.21 5.39 -2.21
N VAL A 137 15.44 4.08 -2.21
CA VAL A 137 14.77 3.17 -3.12
C VAL A 137 13.59 2.51 -2.41
N VAL A 138 12.44 2.58 -3.08
CA VAL A 138 11.17 1.98 -2.63
C VAL A 138 10.59 1.09 -3.73
N SER A 139 9.66 0.21 -3.36
CA SER A 139 8.86 -0.49 -4.37
C SER A 139 7.86 0.47 -5.02
N LEU A 140 7.63 0.33 -6.32
CA LEU A 140 6.61 1.12 -7.02
C LEU A 140 5.21 0.84 -6.44
N THR A 141 4.93 -0.39 -6.01
CA THR A 141 3.67 -0.73 -5.34
C THR A 141 3.44 0.09 -4.08
N GLU A 142 4.48 0.32 -3.30
CA GLU A 142 4.40 1.11 -2.06
C GLU A 142 4.23 2.59 -2.39
N LEU A 143 5.03 3.14 -3.31
CA LEU A 143 4.90 4.55 -3.72
C LEU A 143 3.50 4.86 -4.27
N LEU A 144 2.91 3.95 -5.04
CA LEU A 144 1.52 4.10 -5.50
C LEU A 144 0.51 4.12 -4.35
N GLY A 145 0.76 3.35 -3.29
CA GLY A 145 -0.03 3.39 -2.06
C GLY A 145 0.11 4.71 -1.31
N VAL A 146 1.33 5.25 -1.22
CA VAL A 146 1.62 6.57 -0.63
C VAL A 146 0.91 7.68 -1.38
N ILE A 147 1.00 7.71 -2.72
CA ILE A 147 0.29 8.68 -3.56
C ILE A 147 -1.22 8.58 -3.34
N GLY A 148 -1.77 7.36 -3.29
CA GLY A 148 -3.20 7.14 -3.05
C GLY A 148 -3.65 7.64 -1.68
N ALA A 149 -2.88 7.37 -0.63
CA ALA A 149 -3.18 7.85 0.71
C ALA A 149 -3.12 9.38 0.81
N HIS A 150 -2.14 10.02 0.19
CA HIS A 150 -2.05 11.48 0.12
C HIS A 150 -3.27 12.10 -0.59
N GLN A 151 -3.76 11.46 -1.65
CA GLN A 151 -4.99 11.90 -2.33
C GLN A 151 -6.22 11.79 -1.41
N TRP A 152 -6.36 10.69 -0.68
CA TRP A 152 -7.44 10.56 0.32
C TRP A 152 -7.29 11.54 1.46
N ARG A 153 -6.07 11.79 1.93
CA ARG A 153 -5.80 12.78 2.96
C ARG A 153 -6.24 14.17 2.53
N THR A 154 -5.92 14.55 1.29
CA THR A 154 -6.25 15.87 0.76
C THR A 154 -7.75 16.03 0.50
N LYS A 155 -8.38 15.06 -0.16
CA LYS A 155 -9.79 15.17 -0.60
C LYS A 155 -10.80 14.75 0.47
N GLY A 156 -10.38 13.91 1.40
CA GLY A 156 -11.25 13.21 2.32
C GLY A 156 -12.03 12.08 1.65
N VAL A 157 -12.34 11.04 2.41
CA VAL A 157 -13.25 9.96 2.05
C VAL A 157 -14.62 10.30 2.60
N GLU A 158 -15.61 10.35 1.71
CA GLU A 158 -16.98 10.63 2.08
C GLU A 158 -17.59 9.47 2.86
N VAL A 159 -18.24 9.79 3.98
CA VAL A 159 -18.91 8.81 4.84
C VAL A 159 -20.38 9.24 4.97
N PRO A 160 -21.30 8.66 4.17
CA PRO A 160 -22.71 9.04 4.17
C PRO A 160 -23.37 8.96 5.55
N ALA A 161 -23.07 7.91 6.33
CA ALA A 161 -23.56 7.75 7.70
C ALA A 161 -23.18 8.89 8.65
N LEU A 162 -22.16 9.69 8.30
CA LEU A 162 -21.71 10.86 9.05
C LEU A 162 -22.08 12.19 8.40
N ASP A 163 -22.53 12.19 7.15
CA ASP A 163 -22.65 13.41 6.33
C ASP A 163 -21.36 14.26 6.39
N ALA A 164 -20.21 13.57 6.34
CA ALA A 164 -18.90 14.17 6.57
C ALA A 164 -17.80 13.45 5.77
N ARG A 165 -16.60 14.06 5.77
CA ARG A 165 -15.40 13.48 5.18
C ARG A 165 -14.39 13.09 6.24
N ILE A 166 -13.82 11.90 6.11
CA ILE A 166 -12.72 11.38 6.93
C ILE A 166 -11.41 11.51 6.15
N HIS A 167 -10.36 12.04 6.79
CA HIS A 167 -9.08 12.34 6.17
C HIS A 167 -7.98 11.41 6.70
N PRO A 168 -7.86 10.16 6.19
CA PRO A 168 -6.92 9.18 6.72
C PRO A 168 -5.46 9.62 6.51
N HIS A 169 -4.61 9.36 7.50
CA HIS A 169 -3.16 9.35 7.32
C HIS A 169 -2.72 8.10 6.54
N TYR A 170 -1.52 8.15 5.93
CA TYR A 170 -0.90 6.95 5.38
C TYR A 170 -0.74 5.87 6.46
N GLY A 171 -0.92 4.61 6.08
CA GLY A 171 -0.90 3.46 7.00
C GLY A 171 -2.18 3.25 7.83
N VAL A 172 -3.14 4.18 7.80
CA VAL A 172 -4.43 4.05 8.51
C VAL A 172 -5.49 3.46 7.58
N PHE A 173 -6.28 2.51 8.09
CA PHE A 173 -7.38 1.92 7.32
C PHE A 173 -8.41 2.97 6.89
N SER A 174 -8.56 3.12 5.57
CA SER A 174 -9.43 4.12 4.95
C SER A 174 -10.84 3.57 4.72
N PRO A 175 -11.92 4.30 5.09
CA PRO A 175 -13.30 3.82 4.98
C PRO A 175 -13.86 3.90 3.54
N VAL A 176 -13.09 3.48 2.54
CA VAL A 176 -13.49 3.54 1.11
C VAL A 176 -14.53 2.50 0.71
N ARG A 177 -14.77 1.49 1.55
CA ARG A 177 -15.83 0.48 1.40
C ARG A 177 -16.79 0.64 2.57
N GLY A 178 -17.86 1.39 2.37
CA GLY A 178 -18.73 1.89 3.44
C GLY A 178 -19.70 0.88 4.05
N GLU A 179 -19.79 -0.35 3.52
CA GLU A 179 -20.84 -1.31 3.89
C GLU A 179 -20.80 -1.70 5.38
N TYR A 180 -19.61 -1.78 5.97
CA TYR A 180 -19.46 -2.03 7.41
C TYR A 180 -19.85 -0.81 8.26
N VAL A 181 -19.68 0.40 7.73
CA VAL A 181 -20.08 1.65 8.39
C VAL A 181 -21.61 1.74 8.41
N ASP A 182 -22.25 1.42 7.29
CA ASP A 182 -23.70 1.39 7.18
C ASP A 182 -24.31 0.33 8.11
N LEU A 183 -23.69 -0.85 8.19
CA LEU A 183 -24.11 -1.88 9.15
C LEU A 183 -24.12 -1.33 10.58
N VAL A 184 -23.05 -0.65 11.01
CA VAL A 184 -22.95 -0.07 12.36
C VAL A 184 -23.91 1.11 12.54
N ALA A 185 -24.18 1.90 11.50
CA ALA A 185 -25.11 3.02 11.58
C ALA A 185 -26.55 2.54 11.84
N HIS A 186 -26.96 1.40 11.26
CA HIS A 186 -28.34 0.90 11.31
C HIS A 186 -28.57 -0.20 12.35
N ALA A 187 -27.54 -0.95 12.75
CA ALA A 187 -27.69 -2.04 13.71
C ALA A 187 -28.25 -1.55 15.05
N PRO A 188 -29.27 -2.20 15.64
CA PRO A 188 -29.88 -1.77 16.89
C PRO A 188 -28.84 -1.73 18.02
N LEU A 189 -28.85 -0.66 18.82
CA LEU A 189 -27.99 -0.58 20.01
C LEU A 189 -28.57 -1.48 21.12
N PRO A 190 -27.72 -2.12 21.93
CA PRO A 190 -28.18 -2.88 23.08
C PRO A 190 -29.07 -2.04 23.99
N ALA A 191 -30.11 -2.68 24.55
CA ALA A 191 -30.95 -2.06 25.57
C ALA A 191 -30.07 -1.58 26.75
N PRO A 192 -30.36 -0.43 27.36
CA PRO A 192 -29.62 0.03 28.53
C PRO A 192 -29.63 -1.07 29.59
N ALA A 193 -28.44 -1.55 30.00
CA ALA A 193 -28.36 -2.55 31.05
C ALA A 193 -28.87 -1.92 32.35
N ALA A 194 -29.92 -2.47 32.95
CA ALA A 194 -30.57 -1.97 34.16
C ALA A 194 -29.64 -1.80 35.38
N ARG A 195 -28.38 -2.26 35.30
CA ARG A 195 -27.39 -2.29 36.39
C ARG A 195 -26.33 -1.19 36.35
N ARG A 196 -26.34 -0.27 35.38
CA ARG A 196 -25.41 0.86 35.36
C ARG A 196 -26.19 2.16 35.22
N ALA A 197 -26.21 2.95 36.29
CA ALA A 197 -26.80 4.29 36.33
C ALA A 197 -26.02 5.34 35.49
N GLY A 198 -25.16 4.90 34.58
CA GLY A 198 -24.39 5.73 33.66
C GLY A 198 -24.88 5.56 32.23
N GLY A 199 -24.58 6.53 31.36
CA GLY A 199 -24.88 6.47 29.93
C GLY A 199 -24.29 5.23 29.24
N ARG A 200 -24.70 4.98 28.00
CA ARG A 200 -24.09 3.92 27.18
C ARG A 200 -22.61 4.24 26.96
N THR A 201 -21.77 3.22 26.85
CA THR A 201 -20.33 3.37 26.62
C THR A 201 -19.90 2.36 25.56
N ALA A 202 -19.07 2.82 24.61
CA ALA A 202 -18.43 1.95 23.62
C ALA A 202 -16.91 2.12 23.67
N PHE A 203 -16.20 1.04 23.32
CA PHE A 203 -14.75 1.03 23.16
C PHE A 203 -14.42 0.70 21.71
N ASP A 204 -13.74 1.63 21.02
CA ASP A 204 -13.25 1.44 19.65
C ASP A 204 -11.77 1.04 19.68
N LEU A 205 -11.50 -0.26 19.65
CA LEU A 205 -10.16 -0.81 19.76
C LEU A 205 -9.46 -0.84 18.40
N GLY A 206 -8.31 -0.19 18.30
CA GLY A 206 -7.64 -0.02 17.00
C GLY A 206 -8.42 0.94 16.09
N THR A 207 -8.99 2.00 16.68
CA THR A 207 -9.92 2.98 16.07
C THR A 207 -9.56 3.44 14.65
N GLY A 208 -8.27 3.42 14.31
CA GLY A 208 -7.80 3.72 12.96
C GLY A 208 -8.20 5.14 12.56
N THR A 209 -9.13 5.26 11.62
CA THR A 209 -9.67 6.56 11.21
C THR A 209 -10.66 7.17 12.20
N GLY A 210 -11.10 6.44 13.22
CA GLY A 210 -12.15 6.88 14.14
C GLY A 210 -13.55 6.86 13.53
N VAL A 211 -13.73 6.28 12.35
CA VAL A 211 -15.01 6.32 11.63
C VAL A 211 -16.15 5.67 12.41
N LEU A 212 -15.89 4.55 13.09
CA LEU A 212 -16.91 3.87 13.89
C LEU A 212 -17.20 4.62 15.19
N ALA A 213 -16.16 5.15 15.86
CA ALA A 213 -16.34 6.03 17.01
C ALA A 213 -17.20 7.26 16.66
N ALA A 214 -16.95 7.91 15.52
CA ALA A 214 -17.75 9.04 15.05
C ALA A 214 -19.22 8.64 14.76
N VAL A 215 -19.44 7.46 14.17
CA VAL A 215 -20.81 6.97 13.92
C VAL A 215 -21.53 6.70 15.23
N LEU A 216 -20.87 6.06 16.20
CA LEU A 216 -21.46 5.78 17.52
C LEU A 216 -21.75 7.08 18.28
N ALA A 217 -20.87 8.07 18.23
CA ALA A 217 -21.09 9.39 18.83
C ALA A 217 -22.34 10.08 18.23
N ARG A 218 -22.53 10.02 16.90
CA ARG A 218 -23.75 10.53 16.22
C ARG A 218 -25.02 9.81 16.69
N ARG A 219 -24.89 8.58 17.18
CA ARG A 219 -26.00 7.76 17.72
C ARG A 219 -26.22 7.95 19.23
N GLY A 220 -25.51 8.89 19.85
CA GLY A 220 -25.66 9.21 21.28
C GLY A 220 -24.98 8.23 22.23
N ILE A 221 -23.87 7.62 21.79
CA ILE A 221 -22.93 6.86 22.64
C ILE A 221 -21.80 7.76 23.10
#